data_AF-A0A4Q7BHE4-F1
#
_entry.id   AF-A0A4Q7BHE4-F1
#
_cell.length_a   1.000
_cell.length_b   1.000
_cell.length_c   1.000
_cell.angle_alpha   90.00
_cell.angle_beta   90.00
_cell.angle_gamma   90.00
#
_symmetry.space_group_name_H-M   'P 1'
#
loop_
_entity.id
_entity.type
_entity.pdbx_description
1 polymer ?
#
loop_
_entity_poly.entity_id
_entity_poly.type
_entity_poly.pdbx_seq_one_letter_code
_entity_poly.pdbx_strand_id
1 'polypeptide(L)'
;MNMMLNLNLRGMVSNQNGEAKTTSYAVAEAFGKRHSDVLRSIKNMKCSQKFRERNFAFTLENKQIGNTKRNTGFYHMTERGFMFLVMGFNGEKADAIKESFIDAFEWMANQLTQMFQSKWARYQQRVGYRDKRKQEVSCSARDMNAWKHEKHALDSEIFELENGFQPQLTDYQV
;
A
#
# COMPACT_ATOMS: atom_id res chain seq x y z
N MET A 1 26.06 5.39 12.85
CA MET A 1 26.24 3.92 12.84
C MET A 1 24.93 3.28 13.24
N ASN A 2 23.95 3.23 12.32
CA ASN A 2 22.77 2.39 12.49
C ASN A 2 23.06 1.11 11.70
N MET A 3 23.66 0.13 12.37
CA MET A 3 23.56 -1.26 11.95
C MET A 3 22.08 -1.63 12.09
N MET A 4 21.32 -1.34 11.04
CA MET A 4 19.95 -1.80 10.90
C MET A 4 19.94 -3.30 11.18
N LEU A 5 19.30 -3.67 12.29
CA LEU A 5 18.71 -4.99 12.46
C LEU A 5 17.72 -5.16 11.31
N ASN A 6 18.24 -5.55 10.15
CA ASN A 6 17.47 -6.04 9.04
C ASN A 6 16.85 -7.35 9.52
N LEU A 7 15.72 -7.25 10.22
CA LEU A 7 14.67 -8.24 10.09
C LEU A 7 14.38 -8.29 8.59
N ASN A 8 15.06 -9.21 7.93
CA ASN A 8 14.96 -9.42 6.51
C ASN A 8 13.55 -9.98 6.29
N LEU A 9 12.57 -9.10 6.13
CA LEU A 9 11.16 -9.44 5.88
C LEU A 9 11.06 -10.44 4.73
N ARG A 10 12.01 -10.38 3.78
CA ARG A 10 12.18 -11.36 2.70
C ARG A 10 12.42 -12.80 3.17
N GLY A 11 13.08 -13.01 4.31
CA GLY A 11 13.30 -14.35 4.89
C GLY A 11 12.08 -14.92 5.61
N MET A 12 11.15 -14.07 6.05
CA MET A 12 9.90 -14.50 6.70
C MET A 12 8.76 -14.75 5.70
N VAL A 13 8.94 -14.31 4.45
CA VAL A 13 7.92 -14.32 3.40
C VAL A 13 8.31 -15.37 2.36
N SER A 14 7.51 -16.43 2.27
CA SER A 14 7.57 -17.37 1.16
C SER A 14 6.67 -16.88 0.03
N ASN A 15 7.18 -16.90 -1.21
CA ASN A 15 6.35 -16.70 -2.39
C ASN A 15 5.60 -18.02 -2.67
N GLN A 16 4.32 -18.07 -2.35
CA GLN A 16 3.45 -19.17 -2.72
C GLN A 16 2.36 -18.64 -3.66
N ASN A 17 2.42 -19.06 -4.93
CA ASN A 17 1.50 -18.64 -5.99
C ASN A 17 1.51 -17.12 -6.30
N GLY A 18 2.65 -16.44 -6.16
CA GLY A 18 2.77 -15.01 -6.42
C GLY A 18 2.44 -14.12 -5.22
N GLU A 19 2.00 -14.69 -4.10
CA GLU A 19 1.64 -13.97 -2.89
C GLU A 19 2.68 -14.15 -1.79
N ALA A 20 3.03 -13.04 -1.14
CA ALA A 20 3.83 -13.01 0.07
C ALA A 20 3.07 -13.66 1.24
N LYS A 21 3.46 -14.88 1.62
CA LYS A 21 2.86 -15.61 2.75
C LYS A 21 3.89 -15.89 3.84
N THR A 22 3.49 -15.73 5.10
CA THR A 22 4.30 -16.06 6.28
C THR A 22 3.57 -17.06 7.19
N THR A 23 4.28 -17.61 8.18
CA THR A 23 3.72 -18.57 9.15
C THR A 23 3.86 -18.05 10.57
N SER A 24 3.00 -18.50 11.48
CA SER A 24 3.13 -18.14 12.89
C SER A 24 4.44 -18.65 13.53
N TYR A 25 5.09 -19.67 12.95
CA TYR A 25 6.43 -20.11 13.34
C TYR A 25 7.50 -19.07 12.98
N ALA A 26 7.50 -18.59 11.73
CA ALA A 26 8.45 -17.56 11.29
C ALA A 26 8.30 -16.28 12.11
N VAL A 27 7.07 -15.88 12.44
CA VAL A 27 6.81 -14.74 13.32
C VAL A 27 7.35 -14.98 14.74
N ALA A 28 7.14 -16.18 15.30
CA ALA A 28 7.66 -16.51 16.63
C ALA A 28 9.19 -16.39 16.68
N GLU A 29 9.88 -16.95 15.70
CA GLU A 29 11.34 -16.91 15.56
C GLU A 29 11.85 -15.47 15.40
N ALA A 30 11.30 -14.73 14.44
CA ALA A 30 11.73 -13.37 14.11
C ALA A 30 11.65 -12.41 15.32
N PHE A 31 10.54 -12.49 16.07
CA PHE A 31 10.29 -11.63 17.21
C PHE A 31 10.78 -12.21 18.55
N GLY A 32 11.42 -13.38 18.55
CA GLY A 32 11.89 -14.06 19.77
C GLY A 32 10.75 -14.37 20.74
N LYS A 33 9.56 -14.67 20.24
CA LYS A 33 8.36 -14.98 21.04
C LYS A 33 8.09 -16.48 21.02
N ARG A 34 7.45 -17.01 22.06
CA ARG A 34 6.97 -18.40 22.03
C ARG A 34 5.88 -18.54 20.99
N HIS A 35 5.91 -19.62 20.21
CA HIS A 35 4.87 -19.89 19.20
C HIS A 35 3.46 -19.90 19.80
N SER A 36 3.29 -20.47 21.00
CA SER A 36 2.01 -20.45 21.73
C SER A 36 1.48 -19.04 22.02
N ASP A 37 2.37 -18.08 22.28
CA ASP A 37 1.99 -16.69 22.53
C ASP A 37 1.54 -16.02 21.24
N VAL A 38 2.21 -16.29 20.12
CA VAL A 38 1.80 -15.82 18.80
C VAL A 38 0.43 -16.38 18.42
N LEU A 39 0.18 -17.67 18.62
CA LEU A 39 -1.14 -18.28 18.38
C LEU A 39 -2.24 -17.62 19.22
N ARG A 40 -1.95 -17.36 20.50
CA ARG A 40 -2.86 -16.68 21.41
C ARG A 40 -3.14 -15.25 20.97
N SER A 41 -2.12 -14.50 20.57
CA SER A 41 -2.28 -13.16 20.00
C SER A 41 -3.21 -13.20 18.81
N ILE A 42 -2.95 -14.08 17.83
CA ILE A 42 -3.79 -14.20 16.62
C ILE A 42 -5.26 -14.52 16.99
N LYS A 43 -5.48 -15.43 17.93
CA LYS A 43 -6.83 -15.82 18.35
C LYS A 43 -7.61 -14.65 18.98
N ASN A 44 -6.91 -13.84 19.78
CA ASN A 44 -7.48 -12.75 20.58
C ASN A 44 -7.55 -11.41 19.84
N MET A 45 -7.04 -11.30 18.60
CA MET A 45 -7.11 -10.06 17.81
C MET A 45 -8.55 -9.65 17.52
N LYS A 46 -8.87 -8.39 17.83
CA LYS A 46 -10.17 -7.78 17.49
C LYS A 46 -10.12 -7.30 16.04
N CYS A 47 -10.68 -8.09 15.14
CA CYS A 47 -10.84 -7.77 13.72
C CYS A 47 -12.16 -8.34 13.20
N SER A 48 -12.65 -7.85 12.07
CA SER A 48 -13.86 -8.40 11.46
C SER A 48 -13.65 -9.85 11.02
N GLN A 49 -14.72 -10.64 11.00
CA GLN A 49 -14.68 -12.04 10.57
C GLN A 49 -14.12 -12.17 9.14
N LYS A 50 -14.61 -11.31 8.22
CA LYS A 50 -14.12 -11.21 6.83
C LYS A 50 -12.61 -10.98 6.76
N PHE A 51 -12.07 -10.11 7.60
CA PHE A 51 -10.62 -9.85 7.64
C PHE A 51 -9.87 -11.08 8.17
N ARG A 52 -10.39 -11.71 9.23
CA ARG A 52 -9.75 -12.89 9.83
C ARG A 52 -9.65 -14.05 8.83
N GLU A 53 -10.75 -14.40 8.19
CA GLU A 53 -10.83 -15.54 7.25
C GLU A 53 -9.92 -15.35 6.02
N ARG A 54 -9.77 -14.11 5.55
CA ARG A 54 -8.91 -13.81 4.39
C ARG A 54 -7.43 -13.77 4.71
N ASN A 55 -7.06 -13.43 5.94
CA ASN A 55 -5.68 -13.14 6.29
C ASN A 55 -5.04 -14.17 7.22
N PHE A 56 -5.81 -15.06 7.86
CA PHE A 56 -5.31 -16.08 8.77
C PHE A 56 -5.96 -17.44 8.49
N ALA A 57 -5.19 -18.36 7.92
CA ALA A 57 -5.60 -19.74 7.69
C ALA A 57 -4.99 -20.64 8.76
N PHE A 58 -5.82 -21.21 9.63
CA PHE A 58 -5.37 -22.18 10.63
C PHE A 58 -5.11 -23.54 9.98
N THR A 59 -3.98 -24.16 10.32
CA THR A 59 -3.53 -25.43 9.74
C THR A 59 -3.02 -26.34 10.84
N LEU A 60 -3.26 -27.64 10.69
CA LEU A 60 -2.74 -28.67 11.57
C LEU A 60 -1.61 -29.42 10.85
N GLU A 61 -0.50 -29.61 11.55
CA GLU A 61 0.59 -30.49 11.12
C GLU A 61 0.74 -31.67 12.06
N ASN A 62 1.01 -32.84 11.49
CA ASN A 62 1.39 -34.03 12.26
C ASN A 62 2.89 -33.98 12.49
N LYS A 63 3.32 -33.53 13.67
CA LYS A 63 4.73 -33.51 14.03
C LYS A 63 5.09 -34.77 14.81
N GLN A 64 6.12 -35.48 14.37
CA GLN A 64 6.63 -36.63 15.10
C GLN A 64 7.54 -36.13 16.22
N ILE A 65 7.17 -36.45 17.46
CA ILE A 65 7.93 -36.10 18.66
C ILE A 65 8.29 -37.42 19.34
N GLY A 66 9.52 -37.89 19.11
CA GLY A 66 9.95 -39.24 19.51
C GLY A 66 9.10 -40.32 18.82
N ASN A 67 8.49 -41.20 19.62
CA ASN A 67 7.62 -42.29 19.14
C ASN A 67 6.14 -41.90 19.03
N THR A 68 5.77 -40.65 19.29
CA THR A 68 4.38 -40.20 19.25
C THR A 68 4.17 -39.13 18.18
N LYS A 69 3.08 -39.23 17.43
CA LYS A 69 2.62 -38.19 16.50
C LYS A 69 1.71 -37.22 17.26
N ARG A 70 2.04 -35.92 17.22
CA ARG A 70 1.25 -34.87 17.84
C ARG A 70 0.76 -33.90 16.77
N ASN A 71 -0.56 -33.66 16.75
CA ASN A 71 -1.15 -32.58 15.98
C ASN A 71 -0.76 -31.24 16.60
N THR A 72 0.00 -30.44 15.85
CA THR A 72 0.40 -29.09 16.24
C THR A 72 -0.27 -28.10 15.30
N GLY A 73 -0.94 -27.10 15.86
CA GLY A 73 -1.64 -26.08 15.07
C GLY A 73 -0.78 -24.85 14.81
N PHE A 74 -0.82 -24.32 13.60
CA PHE A 74 -0.16 -23.06 13.23
C PHE A 74 -1.04 -22.25 12.27
N TYR A 75 -0.66 -21.00 12.01
CA TYR A 75 -1.34 -20.17 11.02
C TYR A 75 -0.44 -19.90 9.82
N HIS A 76 -1.00 -20.03 8.62
CA HIS A 76 -0.56 -19.28 7.45
C HIS A 76 -1.22 -17.91 7.46
N MET A 77 -0.47 -16.86 7.14
CA MET A 77 -1.01 -15.51 7.06
C MET A 77 -0.46 -14.73 5.88
N THR A 78 -1.30 -13.82 5.38
CA THR A 78 -0.94 -12.84 4.34
C THR A 78 -0.10 -11.72 4.93
N GLU A 79 0.48 -10.89 4.07
CA GLU A 79 1.15 -9.65 4.47
C GLU A 79 0.26 -8.74 5.34
N ARG A 80 -1.02 -8.60 4.98
CA ARG A 80 -2.00 -7.80 5.74
C ARG A 80 -2.25 -8.37 7.13
N GLY A 81 -2.39 -9.69 7.23
CA GLY A 81 -2.54 -10.38 8.53
C GLY A 81 -1.29 -10.24 9.39
N PHE A 82 -0.12 -10.39 8.78
CA PHE A 82 1.16 -10.18 9.45
C PHE A 82 1.29 -8.76 10.00
N MET A 83 1.07 -7.73 9.19
CA MET A 83 1.19 -6.34 9.64
C MET A 83 0.20 -6.03 10.76
N PHE A 84 -1.05 -6.50 10.65
CA PHE A 84 -2.05 -6.34 11.71
C PHE A 84 -1.60 -6.97 13.04
N LEU A 85 -0.97 -8.15 12.98
CA LEU A 85 -0.41 -8.82 14.16
C LEU A 85 0.76 -8.03 14.76
N VAL A 86 1.70 -7.57 13.93
CA VAL A 86 2.89 -6.83 14.36
C VAL A 86 2.54 -5.49 15.02
N MET A 87 1.52 -4.79 14.52
CA MET A 87 1.04 -3.55 15.12
C MET A 87 0.58 -3.72 16.59
N GLY A 88 0.15 -4.92 16.97
CA GLY A 88 -0.20 -5.26 18.37
C GLY A 88 0.96 -5.79 19.22
N PHE A 89 2.16 -5.96 18.65
CA PHE A 89 3.33 -6.41 19.40
C PHE A 89 4.09 -5.26 20.02
N ASN A 90 4.75 -5.52 21.15
CA ASN A 90 5.68 -4.60 21.81
C ASN A 90 7.12 -5.13 21.71
N GLY A 91 8.07 -4.19 21.71
CA GLY A 91 9.52 -4.44 21.76
C GLY A 91 10.27 -3.87 20.55
N GLU A 92 11.57 -3.62 20.72
CA GLU A 92 12.43 -2.93 19.76
C GLU A 92 12.31 -3.44 18.31
N LYS A 93 12.28 -4.77 18.12
CA LYS A 93 12.09 -5.39 16.79
C LYS A 93 10.73 -5.06 16.15
N ALA A 94 9.67 -5.01 16.95
CA ALA A 94 8.34 -4.64 16.46
C ALA A 94 8.27 -3.15 16.17
N ASP A 95 8.88 -2.33 17.02
CA ASP A 95 8.88 -0.88 16.85
C ASP A 95 9.66 -0.48 15.59
N ALA A 96 10.81 -1.12 15.31
CA ALA A 96 11.54 -0.90 14.06
C ALA A 96 10.73 -1.23 12.79
N ILE A 97 9.90 -2.27 12.82
CA ILE A 97 9.02 -2.61 11.69
C ILE A 97 7.88 -1.59 11.55
N LYS A 98 7.32 -1.11 12.67
CA LYS A 98 6.29 -0.08 12.66
C LYS A 98 6.84 1.24 12.09
N GLU A 99 8.02 1.66 12.52
CA GLU A 99 8.71 2.84 11.99
C GLU A 99 8.97 2.70 10.49
N SER A 100 9.53 1.57 10.05
CA SER A 100 9.76 1.30 8.62
C SER A 100 8.47 1.35 7.79
N PHE A 101 7.35 0.89 8.36
CA PHE A 101 6.05 0.96 7.70
C PHE A 101 5.54 2.41 7.61
N ILE A 102 5.73 3.21 8.66
CA ILE A 102 5.37 4.64 8.69
C ILE A 102 6.20 5.39 7.64
N ASP A 103 7.51 5.19 7.60
CA ASP A 103 8.42 5.83 6.63
C ASP A 103 8.01 5.52 5.18
N ALA A 104 7.67 4.26 4.90
CA ALA A 104 7.21 3.84 3.58
C ALA A 104 5.87 4.51 3.21
N PHE A 105 4.97 4.68 4.18
CA PHE A 105 3.70 5.35 3.98
C PHE A 105 3.89 6.85 3.70
N GLU A 106 4.72 7.53 4.48
CA GLU A 106 5.06 8.94 4.27
C GLU A 106 5.74 9.16 2.92
N TRP A 107 6.68 8.30 2.54
CA TRP A 107 7.31 8.34 1.23
C TRP A 107 6.27 8.25 0.11
N MET A 108 5.35 7.29 0.19
CA MET A 108 4.30 7.10 -0.81
C MET A 108 3.34 8.30 -0.88
N ALA A 109 2.93 8.83 0.27
CA ALA A 109 2.10 10.03 0.36
C ALA A 109 2.79 11.22 -0.31
N ASN A 110 4.09 11.42 -0.02
CA ASN A 110 4.90 12.48 -0.64
C ASN A 110 5.01 12.31 -2.16
N GLN A 111 5.18 11.09 -2.66
CA GLN A 111 5.19 10.83 -4.11
C GLN A 111 3.85 11.19 -4.76
N LEU A 112 2.72 10.79 -4.15
CA LEU A 112 1.39 11.15 -4.65
C LEU A 112 1.18 12.67 -4.65
N THR A 113 1.60 13.37 -3.60
CA THR A 113 1.53 14.83 -3.51
C THR A 113 2.39 15.50 -4.59
N GLN A 114 3.63 15.05 -4.80
CA GLN A 114 4.52 15.61 -5.83
C GLN A 114 3.97 15.40 -7.25
N MET A 115 3.43 14.21 -7.53
CA MET A 115 2.77 13.91 -8.80
C MET A 115 1.55 14.81 -9.01
N PHE A 116 0.73 14.99 -7.98
CA PHE A 116 -0.42 15.87 -8.02
C PHE A 116 -0.01 17.32 -8.27
N GLN A 117 0.97 17.86 -7.53
CA GLN A 117 1.48 19.21 -7.69
C GLN A 117 2.04 19.45 -9.09
N SER A 118 2.79 18.48 -9.64
CA SER A 118 3.36 18.58 -10.99
C SER A 118 2.28 18.65 -12.06
N LYS A 119 1.25 17.78 -11.96
CA LYS A 119 0.09 17.83 -12.86
C LYS A 119 -0.68 19.14 -12.69
N TRP A 120 -0.87 19.62 -11.46
CA TRP A 120 -1.60 20.84 -11.13
C TRP A 120 -0.94 22.07 -11.72
N ALA A 121 0.38 22.18 -11.60
CA ALA A 121 1.15 23.25 -12.21
C ALA A 121 0.97 23.26 -13.75
N ARG A 122 1.02 22.10 -14.40
CA ARG A 122 0.79 21.98 -15.85
C ARG A 122 -0.63 22.39 -16.25
N TYR A 123 -1.63 21.95 -15.49
CA TYR A 123 -3.02 22.35 -15.70
C TYR A 123 -3.20 23.87 -15.60
N GLN A 124 -2.71 24.47 -14.52
CA GLN A 124 -2.82 25.90 -14.28
C GLN A 124 -2.13 26.72 -15.39
N GLN A 125 -0.96 26.27 -15.87
CA GLN A 125 -0.27 26.87 -17.00
C GLN A 125 -1.13 26.81 -18.28
N ARG A 126 -1.75 25.66 -18.59
CA ARG A 126 -2.56 25.46 -19.79
C ARG A 126 -3.86 26.26 -19.78
N VAL A 127 -4.59 26.23 -18.66
CA VAL A 127 -5.81 27.04 -18.48
C VAL A 127 -5.48 28.53 -18.58
N GLY A 128 -4.42 28.99 -17.90
CA GLY A 128 -3.99 30.38 -17.96
C GLY A 128 -3.60 30.84 -19.37
N TYR A 129 -2.85 30.02 -20.12
CA TYR A 129 -2.50 30.32 -21.52
C TYR A 129 -3.76 30.40 -22.39
N ARG A 130 -4.66 29.42 -22.28
CA ARG A 130 -5.91 29.37 -23.05
C ARG A 130 -6.75 30.63 -22.83
N ASP A 131 -6.93 31.04 -21.58
CA ASP A 131 -7.75 32.20 -21.23
C ASP A 131 -7.11 33.51 -21.71
N LYS A 132 -5.79 33.64 -21.56
CA LYS A 132 -5.04 34.78 -22.11
C LYS A 132 -5.16 34.85 -23.63
N ARG A 133 -4.94 33.73 -24.33
CA ARG A 133 -5.00 33.66 -25.79
C ARG A 133 -6.40 34.02 -26.31
N LYS A 134 -7.45 33.54 -25.65
CA LYS A 134 -8.85 33.90 -25.94
C LYS A 134 -9.10 35.41 -25.87
N GLN A 135 -8.52 36.10 -24.88
CA GLN A 135 -8.63 37.56 -24.74
C GLN A 135 -7.88 38.29 -25.86
N GLU A 136 -6.70 37.82 -26.25
CA GLU A 136 -5.91 38.44 -27.32
C GLU A 136 -6.61 38.37 -28.69
N VAL A 137 -7.24 37.24 -29.01
CA VAL A 137 -7.87 37.03 -30.33
C VAL A 137 -9.27 37.61 -30.45
N SER A 138 -9.91 38.04 -29.34
CA SER A 138 -11.33 38.43 -29.34
C SER A 138 -11.65 39.63 -30.22
N CYS A 139 -10.65 40.42 -30.60
CA CYS A 139 -10.80 41.65 -31.39
C CYS A 139 -10.59 41.45 -32.91
N SER A 140 -10.33 40.21 -33.38
CA SER A 140 -10.03 39.93 -34.79
C SER A 140 -10.75 38.66 -35.28
N ALA A 141 -11.65 38.81 -36.25
CA ALA A 141 -12.44 37.70 -36.79
C ALA A 141 -11.57 36.60 -37.45
N ARG A 142 -10.45 36.99 -38.08
CA ARG A 142 -9.51 36.05 -38.69
C ARG A 142 -8.78 35.24 -37.62
N ASP A 143 -8.33 35.88 -36.55
CA ASP A 143 -7.61 35.23 -35.45
C ASP A 143 -8.55 34.36 -34.60
N MET A 144 -9.82 34.73 -34.50
CA MET A 144 -10.87 33.90 -33.88
C MET A 144 -11.09 32.57 -34.61
N ASN A 145 -10.95 32.53 -35.94
CA ASN A 145 -11.09 31.28 -36.69
C ASN A 145 -9.86 30.36 -36.48
N ALA A 146 -8.65 30.93 -36.46
CA ALA A 146 -7.44 30.18 -36.11
C ALA A 146 -7.50 29.64 -34.67
N TRP A 147 -7.98 30.45 -33.73
CA TRP A 147 -8.17 30.08 -32.34
C TRP A 147 -9.09 28.88 -32.14
N LYS A 148 -10.14 28.71 -32.97
CA LYS A 148 -11.06 27.57 -32.88
C LYS A 148 -10.32 26.22 -32.93
N HIS A 149 -9.31 26.11 -33.78
CA HIS A 149 -8.51 24.90 -33.94
C HIS A 149 -7.50 24.72 -32.79
N GLU A 150 -6.79 25.79 -32.40
CA GLU A 150 -5.84 25.78 -31.28
C GLU A 150 -6.53 25.44 -29.95
N LYS A 151 -7.70 26.05 -29.69
CA LYS A 151 -8.51 25.83 -28.50
C LYS A 151 -8.87 24.35 -28.30
N HIS A 152 -9.23 23.64 -29.37
CA HIS A 152 -9.64 22.25 -29.25
C HIS A 152 -8.50 21.35 -28.72
N ALA A 153 -7.28 21.57 -29.20
CA ALA A 153 -6.11 20.85 -28.71
C ALA A 153 -5.84 21.16 -27.22
N LEU A 154 -5.93 22.44 -26.83
CA LEU A 154 -5.78 22.85 -25.44
C LEU A 154 -6.87 22.26 -24.52
N ASP A 155 -8.14 22.32 -24.95
CA ASP A 155 -9.27 21.78 -24.19
C ASP A 155 -9.13 20.26 -24.01
N SER A 156 -8.60 19.56 -25.02
CA SER A 156 -8.32 18.11 -24.93
C SER A 156 -7.22 17.81 -23.92
N GLU A 157 -6.10 18.55 -23.93
CA GLU A 157 -5.02 18.38 -22.95
C GLU A 157 -5.47 18.72 -21.52
N ILE A 158 -6.26 19.79 -21.36
CA ILE A 158 -6.86 20.19 -20.07
C ILE A 158 -7.75 19.07 -19.55
N PHE A 159 -8.61 18.50 -20.39
CA PHE A 159 -9.49 17.38 -20.04
C PHE A 159 -8.70 16.12 -19.62
N GLU A 160 -7.61 15.78 -20.31
CA GLU A 160 -6.73 14.68 -19.91
C GLU A 160 -6.08 14.90 -18.54
N LEU A 161 -5.64 16.12 -18.26
CA LEU A 161 -5.07 16.50 -16.96
C LEU A 161 -6.13 16.43 -15.86
N GLU A 162 -7.35 16.90 -16.13
CA GLU A 162 -8.50 16.83 -15.20
C GLU A 162 -8.84 15.38 -14.83
N ASN A 163 -8.96 14.50 -15.83
CA ASN A 163 -9.15 13.06 -15.59
C ASN A 163 -7.97 12.45 -14.81
N GLY A 164 -6.76 12.98 -15.01
CA GLY A 164 -5.55 12.54 -14.33
C GLY A 164 -5.43 13.00 -12.88
N PHE A 165 -6.27 13.93 -12.39
CA PHE A 165 -6.30 14.38 -10.99
C PHE A 165 -7.18 13.52 -10.11
N GLN A 166 -8.23 12.92 -10.66
CA GLN A 166 -9.12 12.09 -9.88
C GLN A 166 -8.42 10.77 -9.57
N PRO A 167 -8.15 10.45 -8.28
CA PRO A 167 -7.63 9.15 -7.94
C PRO A 167 -8.71 8.13 -8.33
N GLN A 168 -8.42 7.22 -9.25
CA GLN A 168 -9.29 6.07 -9.51
C GLN A 168 -9.17 5.14 -8.30
N LEU A 169 -9.94 5.40 -7.26
CA LEU A 169 -10.14 4.49 -6.13
C LEU A 169 -11.17 3.44 -6.54
N THR A 170 -10.90 2.68 -7.59
CA THR A 170 -11.91 1.81 -8.20
C THR A 170 -12.25 0.57 -7.36
N ASP A 171 -11.55 0.27 -6.26
CA ASP A 171 -11.80 -0.97 -5.49
C ASP A 171 -11.67 -0.86 -3.95
N TYR A 172 -11.80 0.34 -3.35
CA TYR A 172 -11.84 0.45 -1.89
C TYR A 172 -13.28 0.45 -1.35
N GLN A 173 -13.88 -0.74 -1.27
CA GLN A 173 -15.02 -0.98 -0.39
C GLN A 173 -14.51 -1.36 1.01
N VAL A 174 -14.72 -0.47 1.98
CA VAL A 174 -14.54 -0.74 3.42
C VAL A 174 -15.54 -1.81 3.87
#